data_AF-A0AAD1IYG6-F1
#
_entry.id   AF-A0AAD1IYG6-F1
#
_cell.length_a   1.000
_cell.length_b   1.000
_cell.length_c   1.000
_cell.angle_alpha   90.00
_cell.angle_beta   90.00
_cell.angle_gamma   90.00
#
_symmetry.space_group_name_H-M   'P 1'
#
loop_
_entity.id
_entity.type
_entity.pdbx_description
1 polymer ?
#
loop_
_entity_poly.entity_id
_entity_poly.type
_entity_poly.pdbx_seq_one_letter_code
_entity_poly.pdbx_strand_id
1 'polypeptide(L)'
;MPATPATAAPDPCAASQVAKTVAAVATNTSNYLAANPETDQALTTIAQQQAGPASLASLKAYLDANPQVGSDMQKLQQPLTNLSGRCKLPVTIPQVLGLMQAAQQSGAAQPAAPAAASPVSPAAATGHR
;
A
#
# COMPACT_ATOMS: atom_id res chain seq x y z
N MET A 1 19.10 22.27 37.14
CA MET A 1 17.98 22.59 36.24
C MET A 1 17.93 21.50 35.17
N PRO A 2 16.78 20.85 34.89
CA PRO A 2 16.71 19.88 33.81
C PRO A 2 16.85 20.63 32.48
N ALA A 3 17.74 20.16 31.61
CA ALA A 3 17.93 20.69 30.27
C ALA A 3 16.68 20.40 29.43
N THR A 4 16.08 21.45 28.87
CA THR A 4 15.08 21.31 27.81
C THR A 4 15.71 20.56 26.64
N PRO A 5 15.16 19.42 26.19
CA PRO A 5 15.66 18.77 24.99
C PRO A 5 15.50 19.76 23.84
N ALA A 6 16.60 20.05 23.14
CA ALA A 6 16.55 20.80 21.90
C ALA A 6 15.60 20.07 20.97
N THR A 7 14.44 20.66 20.68
CA THR A 7 13.51 20.10 19.70
C THR A 7 14.22 20.21 18.37
N ALA A 8 14.76 19.09 17.88
CA ALA A 8 15.30 19.03 16.54
C ALA A 8 14.21 19.54 15.58
N ALA A 9 14.59 20.46 14.67
CA ALA A 9 13.68 20.89 13.63
C ALA A 9 13.11 19.64 12.92
N PRO A 10 11.80 19.59 12.61
CA PRO A 10 11.21 18.40 12.00
C PRO A 10 11.97 18.04 10.73
N ASP A 11 12.48 16.81 10.65
CA ASP A 11 13.09 16.30 9.42
C ASP A 11 12.02 16.35 8.31
N PRO A 12 12.23 17.10 7.22
CA PRO A 12 11.27 17.22 6.12
C PRO A 12 11.01 15.87 5.43
N CYS A 13 11.88 14.89 5.63
CA CYS A 13 11.82 13.54 5.09
C CYS A 13 11.41 12.49 6.13
N ALA A 14 11.09 12.89 7.35
CA ALA A 14 10.51 11.99 8.33
C ALA A 14 9.22 11.34 7.79
N ALA A 15 9.00 10.08 8.14
CA ALA A 15 7.79 9.34 7.75
C ALA A 15 6.50 10.09 8.12
N SER A 16 6.50 10.84 9.22
CA SER A 16 5.36 11.68 9.63
C SER A 16 5.09 12.84 8.67
N GLN A 17 6.11 13.42 8.03
CA GLN A 17 5.95 14.46 7.00
C GLN A 17 5.51 13.85 5.67
N VAL A 18 6.00 12.65 5.34
CA VAL A 18 5.50 11.88 4.19
C VAL A 18 4.01 11.59 4.35
N ALA A 19 3.59 11.09 5.51
CA ALA A 19 2.18 10.81 5.79
C ALA A 19 1.31 12.08 5.71
N LYS A 20 1.78 13.21 6.26
CA LYS A 20 1.08 14.51 6.13
C LYS A 20 0.93 14.93 4.67
N THR A 21 1.96 14.73 3.86
CA THR A 21 1.93 15.04 2.43
C THR A 21 0.92 14.16 1.69
N VAL A 22 0.91 12.86 1.97
CA VAL A 22 -0.07 11.92 1.40
C VAL A 22 -1.50 12.32 1.80
N ALA A 23 -1.72 12.66 3.08
CA ALA A 23 -3.02 13.13 3.55
C ALA A 23 -3.47 14.41 2.82
N ALA A 24 -2.57 15.38 2.63
CA ALA A 24 -2.90 16.61 1.90
C ALA A 24 -3.24 16.32 0.43
N VAL A 25 -2.50 15.43 -0.25
CA VAL A 25 -2.81 15.00 -1.63
C VAL A 25 -4.18 14.32 -1.69
N ALA A 26 -4.49 13.44 -0.73
CA ALA A 26 -5.78 12.77 -0.66
C ALA A 26 -6.92 13.78 -0.46
N THR A 27 -6.79 14.71 0.51
CA THR A 27 -7.78 15.77 0.73
C THR A 27 -8.00 16.64 -0.50
N ASN A 28 -6.92 17.06 -1.17
CA ASN A 28 -7.03 17.89 -2.37
C ASN A 28 -7.69 17.12 -3.52
N THR A 29 -7.38 15.84 -3.67
CA THR A 29 -8.05 14.96 -4.64
C THR A 29 -9.53 14.81 -4.32
N SER A 30 -9.90 14.58 -3.05
CA SER A 30 -11.30 14.53 -2.63
C SER A 30 -12.05 15.82 -2.96
N ASN A 31 -11.46 16.98 -2.67
CA ASN A 31 -12.06 18.28 -3.00
C ASN A 31 -12.24 18.47 -4.51
N TYR A 32 -11.23 18.07 -5.30
CA TYR A 32 -11.31 18.12 -6.76
C TYR A 32 -12.44 17.24 -7.28
N LEU A 33 -12.54 15.99 -6.84
CA LEU A 33 -13.57 15.06 -7.29
C LEU A 33 -14.97 15.55 -6.90
N ALA A 34 -15.15 16.04 -5.67
CA ALA A 34 -16.42 16.62 -5.25
C ALA A 34 -16.85 17.84 -6.10
N ALA A 35 -15.89 18.62 -6.60
CA ALA A 35 -16.15 19.74 -7.51
C ALA A 35 -16.34 19.31 -8.98
N ASN A 36 -15.99 18.06 -9.33
CA ASN A 36 -16.06 17.50 -10.67
C ASN A 36 -16.89 16.20 -10.66
N PRO A 37 -18.22 16.28 -10.49
CA PRO A 37 -19.07 15.10 -10.27
C PRO A 37 -19.06 14.09 -11.42
N GLU A 38 -18.84 14.54 -12.66
CA GLU A 38 -18.67 13.62 -13.80
C GLU A 38 -17.39 12.78 -13.66
N THR A 39 -16.28 13.41 -13.27
CA THR A 39 -15.03 12.72 -13.00
C THR A 39 -15.14 11.80 -11.79
N ASP A 40 -15.77 12.26 -10.72
CA ASP A 40 -15.98 11.44 -9.52
C ASP A 40 -16.78 10.17 -9.84
N GLN A 41 -17.86 10.31 -10.60
CA GLN A 41 -18.67 9.17 -11.04
C GLN A 41 -17.87 8.23 -11.94
N ALA A 42 -17.15 8.75 -12.93
CA ALA A 42 -16.36 7.94 -13.85
C ALA A 42 -15.27 7.15 -13.11
N LEU A 43 -14.51 7.82 -12.24
CA LEU A 43 -13.46 7.17 -11.45
C LEU A 43 -14.04 6.19 -10.44
N THR A 44 -15.21 6.46 -9.86
CA THR A 44 -15.93 5.53 -8.99
C THR A 44 -16.32 4.26 -9.76
N THR A 45 -16.89 4.39 -10.95
CA THR A 45 -17.22 3.24 -11.80
C THR A 45 -15.98 2.45 -12.19
N ILE A 46 -14.86 3.11 -12.50
CA ILE A 46 -13.59 2.44 -12.79
C ILE A 46 -13.06 1.70 -11.55
N ALA A 47 -13.16 2.31 -10.37
CA ALA A 47 -12.72 1.72 -9.11
C ALA A 47 -13.55 0.50 -8.67
N GLN A 48 -14.81 0.40 -9.12
CA GLN A 48 -15.67 -0.77 -8.90
C GLN A 48 -15.31 -1.95 -9.81
N GLN A 49 -14.53 -1.73 -10.87
CA GLN A 49 -14.01 -2.83 -11.69
C GLN A 49 -13.03 -3.67 -10.87
N GLN A 50 -12.86 -4.93 -11.25
CA GLN A 50 -11.83 -5.77 -10.65
C GLN A 50 -10.46 -5.07 -10.77
N ALA A 51 -9.75 -4.94 -9.65
CA ALA A 51 -8.42 -4.38 -9.64
C ALA A 51 -7.50 -5.18 -10.57
N GLY A 52 -6.76 -4.50 -11.45
CA GLY A 52 -5.85 -5.14 -12.38
C GLY A 52 -5.58 -4.32 -13.65
N PRO A 53 -4.98 -4.94 -14.67
CA PRO A 53 -4.63 -4.25 -15.92
C PRO A 53 -5.83 -3.63 -16.63
N ALA A 54 -7.01 -4.25 -16.54
CA ALA A 54 -8.23 -3.76 -17.17
C ALA A 54 -8.72 -2.43 -16.55
N SER A 55 -8.76 -2.32 -15.22
CA SER A 55 -9.15 -1.07 -14.55
C SER A 55 -8.14 0.05 -14.79
N LEU A 56 -6.83 -0.28 -14.88
CA LEU A 56 -5.81 0.68 -15.28
C LEU A 56 -5.96 1.15 -16.73
N ALA A 57 -6.33 0.26 -17.66
CA ALA A 57 -6.62 0.61 -19.04
C ALA A 57 -7.85 1.53 -19.14
N SER A 58 -8.91 1.23 -18.39
CA SER A 58 -10.10 2.09 -18.29
C SER A 58 -9.77 3.48 -17.74
N LEU A 59 -8.96 3.55 -16.68
CA LEU A 59 -8.47 4.81 -16.12
C LEU A 59 -7.67 5.60 -17.16
N LYS A 60 -6.74 4.94 -17.85
CA LYS A 60 -5.94 5.57 -18.91
C LYS A 60 -6.83 6.11 -20.04
N ALA A 61 -7.77 5.32 -20.54
CA ALA A 61 -8.69 5.73 -21.59
C ALA A 61 -9.52 6.96 -21.17
N TYR A 62 -9.99 6.99 -19.92
CA TYR A 62 -10.70 8.14 -19.37
C TYR A 62 -9.81 9.40 -19.35
N LEU A 63 -8.58 9.30 -18.85
CA LEU A 63 -7.66 10.44 -18.78
C LEU A 63 -7.19 10.91 -20.17
N ASP A 64 -7.03 10.00 -21.14
CA ASP A 64 -6.69 10.35 -22.52
C ASP A 64 -7.84 11.12 -23.20
N ALA A 65 -9.09 10.76 -22.89
CA ALA A 65 -10.28 11.50 -23.34
C ALA A 65 -10.52 12.82 -22.58
N ASN A 66 -9.97 12.95 -21.37
CA ASN A 66 -10.14 14.10 -20.48
C ASN A 66 -8.77 14.69 -20.09
N PRO A 67 -8.05 15.32 -21.04
CA PRO A 67 -6.67 15.78 -20.81
C PRO A 67 -6.54 16.83 -19.71
N GLN A 68 -7.59 17.64 -19.48
CA GLN A 68 -7.64 18.59 -18.37
C GLN A 68 -7.65 17.86 -17.03
N VAL A 69 -8.48 16.82 -16.89
CA VAL A 69 -8.51 15.98 -15.68
C VAL A 69 -7.17 15.29 -15.46
N GLY A 70 -6.55 14.78 -16.52
CA GLY A 70 -5.18 14.25 -16.46
C GLY A 70 -4.17 15.26 -15.93
N SER A 71 -4.20 16.49 -16.44
CA SER A 71 -3.32 17.58 -15.98
C SER A 71 -3.56 17.93 -14.51
N ASP A 72 -4.81 18.00 -14.09
CA ASP A 72 -5.14 18.35 -12.71
C ASP A 72 -4.76 17.22 -11.74
N MET A 73 -4.98 15.95 -12.11
CA MET A 73 -4.51 14.79 -11.34
C MET A 73 -2.98 14.78 -11.19
N GLN A 74 -2.25 15.15 -12.24
CA GLN A 74 -0.79 15.30 -12.16
C GLN A 74 -0.38 16.43 -11.22
N LYS A 75 -1.08 17.57 -11.22
CA LYS A 75 -0.84 18.68 -10.28
C LYS A 75 -1.12 18.27 -8.84
N LEU A 76 -2.20 17.54 -8.60
CA LEU A 76 -2.57 17.04 -7.27
C LEU A 76 -1.51 16.12 -6.67
N GLN A 77 -0.77 15.39 -7.51
CA GLN A 77 0.32 14.49 -7.08
C GLN A 77 1.66 15.20 -6.89
N GLN A 78 1.83 16.45 -7.35
CA GLN A 78 3.09 17.19 -7.26
C GLN A 78 3.71 17.24 -5.85
N PRO A 79 2.95 17.40 -4.75
CA PRO A 79 3.53 17.40 -3.41
C PRO A 79 4.29 16.10 -3.10
N LEU A 80 3.75 14.96 -3.54
CA LEU A 80 4.38 13.66 -3.33
C LEU A 80 5.62 13.49 -4.23
N THR A 81 5.54 13.91 -5.49
CA THR A 81 6.69 13.87 -6.42
C THR A 81 7.84 14.75 -5.94
N ASN A 82 7.54 15.97 -5.48
CA ASN A 82 8.51 16.90 -4.92
C ASN A 82 9.18 16.29 -3.67
N LEU A 83 8.38 15.73 -2.76
CA LEU A 83 8.90 15.09 -1.56
C LEU A 83 9.81 13.89 -1.89
N SER A 84 9.40 13.03 -2.83
CA SER A 84 10.20 11.89 -3.28
C SER A 84 11.57 12.35 -3.84
N GLY A 85 11.57 13.37 -4.70
CA GLY A 85 12.80 13.93 -5.26
C GLY A 85 13.72 14.56 -4.21
N ARG A 86 13.14 15.27 -3.22
CA ARG A 86 13.91 15.90 -2.13
C ARG A 86 14.48 14.89 -1.14
N CYS A 87 13.72 13.84 -0.83
CA CYS A 87 14.08 12.87 0.20
C CYS A 87 14.81 11.64 -0.33
N LYS A 88 15.02 11.55 -1.66
CA LYS A 88 15.63 10.38 -2.33
C LYS A 88 15.03 9.05 -1.84
N LEU A 89 13.73 9.04 -1.58
CA LEU A 89 13.04 7.85 -1.09
C LEU A 89 13.08 6.81 -2.21
N PRO A 90 13.73 5.64 -2.04
CA PRO A 90 13.78 4.59 -3.07
C PRO A 90 12.44 3.85 -3.20
N VAL A 91 11.33 4.50 -2.85
CA VAL A 91 10.03 3.89 -2.59
C VAL A 91 8.97 4.60 -3.42
N THR A 92 8.50 3.91 -4.46
CA THR A 92 7.36 4.30 -5.29
C THR A 92 6.10 3.60 -4.79
N ILE A 93 4.91 4.14 -5.12
CA ILE A 93 3.63 3.50 -4.77
C ILE A 93 3.58 2.03 -5.23
N PRO A 94 4.02 1.67 -6.46
CA PRO A 94 4.11 0.27 -6.87
C PRO A 94 5.03 -0.59 -5.98
N GLN A 95 6.16 -0.07 -5.51
CA GLN A 95 7.05 -0.79 -4.61
C GLN A 95 6.42 -1.00 -3.22
N VAL A 96 5.69 -0.02 -2.69
CA VAL A 96 4.94 -0.18 -1.43
C VAL A 96 3.85 -1.24 -1.57
N LEU A 97 3.12 -1.22 -2.68
CA LEU A 97 2.08 -2.21 -2.94
C LEU A 97 2.67 -3.62 -3.05
N GLY A 98 3.82 -3.77 -3.72
CA GLY A 98 4.56 -5.02 -3.79
C GLY A 98 5.06 -5.52 -2.43
N LEU A 99 5.52 -4.62 -1.55
CA LEU A 99 5.90 -4.96 -0.17
C LEU A 99 4.70 -5.45 0.65
N MET A 100 3.53 -4.81 0.50
CA MET A 100 2.30 -5.26 1.17
C MET A 100 1.83 -6.63 0.66
N GLN A 101 1.90 -6.88 -0.65
CA GLN A 101 1.57 -8.19 -1.23
C GLN A 101 2.53 -9.29 -0.72
N ALA A 102 3.83 -9.00 -0.64
CA ALA A 102 4.82 -9.93 -0.09
C ALA A 102 4.60 -10.21 1.41
N ALA A 103 4.19 -9.20 2.18
CA ALA A 103 3.82 -9.35 3.59
C ALA A 103 2.56 -10.22 3.78
N GLN A 104 1.58 -10.12 2.87
CA GLN A 104 0.38 -10.97 2.91
C GLN A 104 0.68 -12.43 2.53
N GLN A 105 1.65 -12.66 1.63
CA GLN A 105 2.09 -14.02 1.28
C GLN A 105 2.84 -14.71 2.42
N SER A 106 3.48 -13.96 3.32
CA SER A 106 4.18 -14.51 4.49
C SER A 106 3.22 -14.90 5.64
N GLY A 107 1.94 -14.51 5.58
CA GLY A 107 0.90 -14.93 6.52
C GLY A 107 0.26 -16.30 6.21
N ALA A 108 0.58 -16.94 5.08
CA ALA A 108 -0.02 -18.21 4.65
C ALA A 108 0.83 -19.46 4.97
N ALA A 109 2.03 -19.31 5.55
CA ALA A 109 2.83 -20.43 6.02
C ALA A 109 2.67 -20.61 7.53
N GLN A 110 1.55 -21.22 7.95
CA GLN A 110 1.51 -21.84 9.27
C GLN A 110 2.61 -22.92 9.32
N PRO A 111 3.48 -22.95 10.35
CA PRO A 111 4.30 -24.12 10.57
C PRO A 111 3.35 -25.26 10.91
N ALA A 112 3.31 -26.29 10.06
CA ALA A 112 2.68 -27.55 10.40
C ALA A 112 3.28 -28.01 11.73
N ALA A 113 2.46 -28.05 12.79
CA ALA A 113 2.84 -28.68 14.04
C ALA A 113 3.26 -30.13 13.72
N PRO A 114 4.35 -30.66 14.31
CA PRO A 114 4.67 -32.06 14.11
C PRO A 114 3.52 -32.88 14.69
N ALA A 115 2.87 -33.66 13.84
CA ALA A 115 1.94 -34.68 14.29
C ALA A 115 2.69 -35.61 15.24
N ALA A 116 2.37 -35.53 16.53
CA ALA A 116 2.80 -36.51 17.52
C ALA A 116 2.20 -37.85 17.13
N ALA A 117 2.96 -38.66 16.40
CA ALA A 117 2.62 -40.04 16.12
C ALA A 117 2.89 -40.88 17.37
N SER A 118 1.84 -41.12 18.15
CA SER A 118 1.68 -42.34 18.93
C SER A 118 0.42 -43.01 18.36
N PRO A 119 0.44 -44.28 17.92
CA PRO A 119 0.56 -45.38 18.88
C PRO A 119 1.25 -46.65 18.32
N VAL A 120 1.61 -47.58 19.21
CA VAL A 120 1.13 -48.99 19.25
C VAL A 120 2.16 -49.91 19.89
N SER A 121 1.82 -50.45 21.07
CA SER A 121 2.46 -51.65 21.60
C SER A 121 1.98 -52.87 20.82
N PRO A 122 2.84 -53.87 20.62
CA PRO A 122 2.37 -55.24 20.80
C PRO A 122 3.28 -56.01 21.75
N ALA A 123 2.66 -56.58 22.79
CA ALA A 123 3.17 -57.72 23.50
C ALA A 123 2.89 -58.98 22.67
N ALA A 124 3.91 -59.79 22.37
CA ALA A 124 3.81 -61.25 22.32
C ALA A 124 5.21 -61.87 22.15
N ALA A 125 5.47 -62.82 23.02
CA ALA A 125 6.74 -63.48 23.28
C ALA A 125 7.20 -64.41 22.14
N THR A 126 8.52 -64.59 22.03
CA THR A 126 9.14 -65.75 21.38
C THR A 126 10.51 -66.05 22.03
N GLY A 127 10.60 -67.17 22.76
CA GLY A 127 11.84 -67.97 22.81
C GLY A 127 12.45 -68.37 24.17
N HIS A 128 12.54 -69.69 24.36
CA HIS A 128 13.57 -70.50 25.06
C HIS A 128 13.60 -70.42 26.60
N ARG A 129 13.33 -71.49 27.37
CA ARG A 129 13.79 -72.89 27.32
C ARG A 129 12.81 -73.83 28.03
#